data_AF-A0A1G5PFN9-F1
#
_entry.id   AF-A0A1G5PFN9-F1
#
_cell.length_a   1.000
_cell.length_b   1.000
_cell.length_c   1.000
_cell.angle_alpha   90.00
_cell.angle_beta   90.00
_cell.angle_gamma   90.00
#
_symmetry.space_group_name_H-M   'P 1'
#
loop_
_entity.id
_entity.type
_entity.pdbx_description
1 polymer ?
#
loop_
_entity_poly.entity_id
_entity_poly.type
_entity_poly.pdbx_seq_one_letter_code
_entity_poly.pdbx_strand_id
1 'polypeptide(L)'
;MSHMVKMSPMLLQASIAPALAPANEVRLVQVFDPMGTQYPSTSWQRAEELVLSNRAEWMPGRGKGELSALQLTYVPFMIVAQVDPTQDQMGETKSARARRHNVATLRKRDGDLCFYCLNEMTREEMTREHLLASHTGGSDRNENLVLAHARCNKAVGHLSIAEKVRVRERNLARILLTAGPDFTHRLLQQLKIMPVEN
;
A
#
# COMPACT_ATOMS: atom_id res chain seq x y z
N MET A 1 27.48 57.99 20.45
CA MET A 1 27.09 56.81 21.24
C MET A 1 25.70 56.37 20.80
N SER A 2 25.59 55.37 19.93
CA SER A 2 24.35 54.61 19.73
C SER A 2 24.77 53.19 19.38
N HIS A 3 24.39 52.27 20.26
CA HIS A 3 24.89 50.90 20.34
C HIS A 3 24.36 50.03 19.19
N MET A 4 25.28 49.29 18.56
CA MET A 4 24.97 48.09 17.80
C MET A 4 24.55 46.99 18.78
N VAL A 5 23.33 46.45 18.63
CA VAL A 5 22.93 45.22 19.31
C VAL A 5 22.95 44.08 18.29
N LYS A 6 23.96 43.22 18.42
CA LYS A 6 23.98 41.88 17.81
C LYS A 6 22.86 41.07 18.47
N MET A 7 21.87 40.63 17.69
CA MET A 7 20.95 39.58 18.13
C MET A 7 21.37 38.26 17.48
N SER A 8 21.87 37.35 18.33
CA SER A 8 22.08 35.94 18.00
C SER A 8 20.73 35.24 17.77
N PRO A 9 20.65 34.24 16.88
CA PRO A 9 19.42 33.48 16.67
C PRO A 9 19.16 32.58 17.89
N MET A 10 18.01 32.75 18.55
CA MET A 10 17.53 31.81 19.56
C MET A 10 17.12 30.51 18.88
N LEU A 11 17.83 29.43 19.19
CA LEU A 11 17.36 28.07 19.07
C LEU A 11 16.13 27.90 19.99
N LEU A 12 14.93 27.89 19.40
CA LEU A 12 13.74 27.34 20.07
C LEU A 12 13.51 25.92 19.54
N GLN A 13 14.27 24.96 20.09
CA GLN A 13 13.80 23.58 20.13
C GLN A 13 12.88 23.45 21.34
N ALA A 14 11.58 23.57 21.12
CA ALA A 14 10.58 23.10 22.06
C ALA A 14 9.99 21.81 21.49
N SER A 15 10.66 20.68 21.78
CA SER A 15 10.09 19.35 21.61
C SER A 15 8.94 19.19 22.60
N ILE A 16 7.73 19.48 22.14
CA ILE A 16 6.51 19.07 22.83
C ILE A 16 6.25 17.62 22.39
N ALA A 17 6.73 16.66 23.17
CA ALA A 17 6.25 15.30 23.06
C ALA A 17 4.76 15.29 23.48
N PRO A 18 3.83 14.80 22.66
CA PRO A 18 2.46 14.63 23.09
C PRO A 18 2.41 13.63 24.25
N ALA A 19 1.67 13.96 25.30
CA ALA A 19 1.40 13.01 26.37
C ALA A 19 0.70 11.78 25.79
N LEU A 20 1.29 10.59 25.98
CA LEU A 20 0.72 9.30 25.58
C LEU A 20 -0.65 9.13 26.25
N ALA A 21 -1.70 9.03 25.42
CA ALA A 21 -3.04 8.73 25.90
C ALA A 21 -3.12 7.27 26.39
N PRO A 22 -3.95 6.97 27.41
CA PRO A 22 -4.11 5.62 27.94
C PRO A 22 -4.67 4.66 26.87
N ALA A 23 -4.17 3.42 26.91
CA ALA A 23 -4.18 2.42 25.84
C ALA A 23 -5.55 1.92 25.32
N ASN A 24 -6.68 2.50 25.72
CA ASN A 24 -8.00 1.95 25.41
C ASN A 24 -9.09 2.97 25.01
N GLU A 25 -8.72 4.21 24.71
CA GLU A 25 -9.65 5.19 24.15
C GLU A 25 -9.34 5.35 22.66
N VAL A 26 -10.28 4.96 21.78
CA VAL A 26 -10.14 5.15 20.32
C VAL A 26 -10.33 6.64 20.02
N ARG A 27 -9.32 7.45 20.36
CA ARG A 27 -9.31 8.87 20.06
C ARG A 27 -9.06 9.03 18.57
N LEU A 28 -10.12 9.37 17.83
CA LEU A 28 -10.04 9.69 16.41
C LEU A 28 -9.52 11.12 16.24
N VAL A 29 -8.59 11.29 15.32
CA VAL A 29 -7.94 12.56 14.97
C VAL A 29 -8.46 13.00 13.60
N GLN A 30 -8.95 14.24 13.51
CA GLN A 30 -9.35 14.82 12.23
C GLN A 30 -8.11 15.13 11.38
N VAL A 31 -8.17 14.85 10.09
CA VAL A 31 -7.04 15.01 9.17
C VAL A 31 -7.39 16.05 8.10
N PHE A 32 -6.47 16.96 7.82
CA PHE A 32 -6.59 18.00 6.82
C PHE A 32 -5.35 18.01 5.92
N ASP A 33 -5.47 18.47 4.68
CA ASP A 33 -4.31 18.76 3.83
C ASP A 33 -3.80 20.22 4.02
N PRO A 34 -2.69 20.62 3.36
CA PRO A 34 -2.22 22.00 3.39
C PRO A 34 -3.22 23.03 2.86
N MET A 35 -4.19 22.62 2.04
CA MET A 35 -5.21 23.49 1.43
C MET A 35 -6.47 23.60 2.30
N GLY A 36 -6.52 22.91 3.45
CA GLY A 36 -7.65 22.90 4.37
C GLY A 36 -8.74 21.88 4.02
N THR A 37 -8.51 20.98 3.06
CA THR A 37 -9.45 19.91 2.73
C THR A 37 -9.47 18.87 3.85
N GLN A 38 -10.65 18.55 4.37
CA GLN A 38 -10.82 17.52 5.40
C GLN A 38 -10.86 16.10 4.80
N TYR A 39 -10.07 15.20 5.39
CA TYR A 39 -10.02 13.76 5.11
C TYR A 39 -10.73 12.95 6.21
N PRO A 40 -11.04 11.66 5.97
CA PRO A 40 -11.51 10.76 7.02
C PRO A 40 -10.58 10.80 8.24
N SER A 41 -11.17 10.75 9.42
CA SER A 41 -10.39 10.73 10.67
C SER A 41 -9.54 9.46 10.77
N THR A 42 -8.43 9.56 11.50
CA THR A 42 -7.49 8.46 11.71
C THR A 42 -7.30 8.18 13.20
N SER A 43 -6.74 7.01 13.54
CA SER A 43 -6.44 6.71 14.95
C SER A 43 -5.28 7.56 15.45
N TRP A 44 -5.24 7.81 16.76
CA TRP A 44 -4.12 8.51 17.40
C TRP A 44 -2.75 7.90 17.07
N GLN A 45 -2.63 6.57 17.17
CA GLN A 45 -1.39 5.85 16.80
C GLN A 45 -0.95 6.13 15.36
N ARG A 46 -1.90 6.13 14.42
CA ARG A 46 -1.61 6.42 13.02
C ARG A 46 -1.21 7.88 12.80
N ALA A 47 -1.80 8.81 13.55
CA ALA A 47 -1.41 10.22 13.52
C ALA A 47 0.03 10.41 14.00
N GLU A 48 0.44 9.74 15.09
CA GLU A 48 1.82 9.77 15.58
C GLU A 48 2.81 9.24 14.56
N GLU A 49 2.52 8.11 13.90
CA GLU A 49 3.35 7.57 12.81
C GLU A 49 3.55 8.57 11.67
N LEU A 50 2.50 9.32 11.30
CA LEU A 50 2.57 10.31 10.22
C LEU A 50 3.44 11.50 10.61
N VAL A 51 3.37 11.95 11.87
CA VAL A 51 4.23 13.03 12.37
C VAL A 51 5.67 12.58 12.49
N LEU A 52 5.94 11.40 13.07
CA LEU A 52 7.29 10.84 13.17
C LEU A 52 7.96 10.60 11.81
N SER A 53 7.15 10.37 10.77
CA SER A 53 7.64 10.21 9.39
C SER A 53 7.70 11.51 8.58
N ASN A 54 7.56 12.69 9.21
CA ASN A 54 7.53 14.01 8.56
C ASN A 54 6.48 14.12 7.43
N ARG A 55 5.40 13.35 7.54
CA ARG A 55 4.28 13.35 6.59
C ARG A 55 3.08 14.16 7.04
N ALA A 56 3.12 14.66 8.27
CA ALA A 56 2.09 15.49 8.85
C ALA A 56 2.63 16.31 10.02
N GLU A 57 1.92 17.39 10.35
CA GLU A 57 2.15 18.25 11.50
C GLU A 57 0.86 18.32 12.33
N TRP A 58 1.01 18.47 13.65
CA TRP A 58 -0.14 18.66 14.53
C TRP A 58 -0.67 20.09 14.42
N MET A 59 -1.99 20.24 14.32
CA MET A 59 -2.66 21.54 14.36
C MET A 59 -3.01 21.94 15.80
N PRO A 60 -2.82 23.22 16.15
CA PRO A 60 -3.23 23.74 17.45
C PRO A 60 -4.75 23.71 17.59
N GLY A 61 -5.22 23.26 18.74
CA GLY A 61 -6.62 23.21 19.14
C GLY A 61 -7.12 24.49 19.79
N ARG A 62 -8.37 24.45 20.27
CA ARG A 62 -9.05 25.61 20.88
C ARG A 62 -8.51 25.96 22.26
N GLY A 63 -7.93 25.00 22.98
CA GLY A 63 -7.20 25.22 24.23
C GLY A 63 -5.71 25.52 24.02
N LYS A 64 -5.11 26.30 24.92
CA LYS A 64 -3.67 26.60 24.92
C LYS A 64 -2.87 25.30 25.10
N GLY A 65 -2.17 24.86 24.04
CA GLY A 65 -1.38 23.61 24.04
C GLY A 65 -2.16 22.35 23.69
N GLU A 66 -3.44 22.47 23.30
CA GLU A 66 -4.25 21.34 22.84
C GLU A 66 -3.87 21.02 21.39
N LEU A 67 -3.67 19.74 21.07
CA LEU A 67 -3.52 19.26 19.69
C LEU A 67 -4.84 18.61 19.31
N SER A 68 -5.54 19.14 18.30
CA SER A 68 -6.91 18.71 17.99
C SER A 68 -7.07 18.02 16.64
N ALA A 69 -6.10 18.19 15.74
CA ALA A 69 -6.17 17.70 14.38
C ALA A 69 -4.78 17.59 13.75
N LEU A 70 -4.71 16.91 12.61
CA LEU A 70 -3.50 16.63 11.87
C LEU A 70 -3.55 17.35 10.51
N GLN A 71 -2.50 18.08 10.14
CA GLN A 71 -2.31 18.64 8.80
C GLN A 71 -1.24 17.84 8.06
N LEU A 72 -1.54 17.29 6.89
CA LEU A 72 -0.55 16.60 6.06
C LEU A 72 0.47 17.59 5.50
N THR A 73 1.72 17.19 5.33
CA THR A 73 2.78 18.03 4.72
C THR A 73 2.76 18.03 3.20
N TYR A 74 1.87 17.25 2.61
CA TYR A 74 1.67 17.13 1.17
C TYR A 74 0.19 16.98 0.86
N VAL A 75 -0.21 17.34 -0.35
CA VAL A 75 -1.55 17.05 -0.86
C VAL A 75 -1.50 15.63 -1.46
N PRO A 76 -2.13 14.61 -0.85
CA PRO A 76 -2.30 13.33 -1.52
C PRO A 76 -3.12 13.60 -2.77
N PHE A 77 -2.59 13.28 -3.96
CA PHE A 77 -3.32 13.39 -5.22
C PHE A 77 -4.51 12.42 -5.20
N MET A 78 -5.61 12.83 -4.57
CA MET A 78 -6.91 12.19 -4.54
C MET A 78 -7.92 13.27 -4.90
N ILE A 79 -8.61 13.05 -6.01
CA ILE A 79 -9.66 13.91 -6.56
C ILE A 79 -10.72 14.14 -5.48
N VAL A 80 -10.87 15.40 -5.07
CA VAL A 80 -12.07 15.89 -4.38
C VAL A 80 -13.14 16.04 -5.45
N ALA A 81 -13.90 14.98 -5.71
CA ALA A 81 -15.10 15.09 -6.53
C ALA A 81 -16.24 15.54 -5.63
N GLN A 82 -16.64 16.80 -5.75
CA GLN A 82 -17.95 17.25 -5.31
C GLN A 82 -18.98 16.41 -6.06
N VAL A 83 -19.82 15.69 -5.30
CA VAL A 83 -20.85 14.80 -5.84
C VAL A 83 -21.99 15.67 -6.38
N ASP A 84 -22.06 15.80 -7.70
CA ASP A 84 -23.27 16.25 -8.40
C ASP A 84 -24.17 15.02 -8.63
N PRO A 85 -25.42 14.99 -8.12
CA PRO A 85 -26.27 13.79 -8.16
C PRO A 85 -26.76 13.39 -9.56
N THR A 86 -26.41 14.14 -10.62
CA THR A 86 -27.08 14.01 -11.92
C THR A 86 -26.21 13.62 -13.12
N GLN A 87 -24.94 13.25 -12.92
CA GLN A 87 -24.09 12.82 -14.04
C GLN A 87 -23.33 11.51 -13.77
N ASP A 88 -24.08 10.41 -13.89
CA ASP A 88 -23.57 9.05 -13.97
C ASP A 88 -22.95 8.77 -15.35
N GLN A 89 -21.73 9.26 -15.62
CA GLN A 89 -20.79 8.74 -16.64
C GLN A 89 -19.34 9.14 -16.30
N MET A 90 -18.74 8.51 -15.28
CA MET A 90 -17.33 8.75 -14.93
C MET A 90 -16.37 8.00 -15.88
N GLY A 91 -15.72 8.74 -16.78
CA GLY A 91 -14.56 8.26 -17.53
C GLY A 91 -13.42 7.82 -16.61
N GLU A 92 -12.91 6.61 -16.83
CA GLU A 92 -11.84 6.01 -16.04
C GLU A 92 -10.57 6.90 -15.96
N THR A 93 -10.00 7.08 -14.77
CA THR A 93 -8.72 7.79 -14.64
C THR A 93 -7.58 7.06 -15.36
N LYS A 94 -6.59 7.80 -15.89
CA LYS A 94 -5.42 7.23 -16.58
C LYS A 94 -4.70 6.17 -15.73
N SER A 95 -4.63 6.38 -14.41
CA SER A 95 -4.04 5.44 -13.45
C SER A 95 -4.87 4.16 -13.28
N ALA A 96 -6.20 4.27 -13.16
CA ALA A 96 -7.09 3.11 -13.09
C ALA A 96 -7.06 2.29 -14.40
N ARG A 97 -7.01 2.98 -15.54
CA ARG A 97 -6.86 2.35 -16.86
C ARG A 97 -5.52 1.62 -17.00
N ALA A 98 -4.41 2.23 -16.61
CA ALA A 98 -3.09 1.60 -16.62
C ALA A 98 -3.02 0.38 -15.69
N ARG A 99 -3.60 0.48 -14.48
CA ARG A 99 -3.72 -0.66 -13.55
C ARG A 99 -4.51 -1.81 -14.16
N ARG A 100 -5.67 -1.54 -14.77
CA ARG A 100 -6.48 -2.56 -15.47
C ARG A 100 -5.72 -3.19 -16.63
N HIS A 101 -5.01 -2.38 -17.41
CA HIS A 101 -4.20 -2.85 -18.51
C HIS A 101 -3.10 -3.82 -18.04
N ASN A 102 -2.43 -3.52 -16.91
CA ASN A 102 -1.43 -4.41 -16.35
C ASN A 102 -2.04 -5.73 -15.87
N VAL A 103 -3.19 -5.70 -15.17
CA VAL A 103 -3.86 -6.94 -14.72
C VAL A 103 -4.30 -7.78 -15.92
N ALA A 104 -4.89 -7.19 -16.95
CA ALA A 104 -5.28 -7.92 -18.16
C ALA A 104 -4.07 -8.54 -18.88
N THR A 105 -2.95 -7.81 -18.94
CA THR A 105 -1.71 -8.30 -19.55
C THR A 105 -1.12 -9.46 -18.76
N LEU A 106 -1.03 -9.33 -17.43
CA LEU A 106 -0.53 -10.37 -16.54
C LEU A 106 -1.41 -11.61 -16.60
N ARG A 107 -2.74 -11.45 -16.64
CA ARG A 107 -3.70 -12.54 -16.78
C ARG A 107 -3.51 -13.31 -18.09
N LYS A 108 -3.27 -12.61 -19.20
CA LYS A 108 -2.98 -13.26 -20.48
C LYS A 108 -1.66 -14.06 -20.43
N ARG A 109 -0.67 -13.57 -19.67
CA ARG A 109 0.64 -14.23 -19.52
C ARG A 109 0.55 -15.47 -18.60
N ASP A 110 -0.03 -15.28 -17.42
CA ASP A 110 0.06 -16.17 -16.25
C ASP A 110 -1.20 -17.03 -16.04
N GLY A 111 -2.33 -16.66 -16.65
CA GLY A 111 -3.63 -17.24 -16.38
C GLY A 111 -4.29 -16.68 -15.13
N ASP A 112 -5.19 -17.48 -14.56
CA ASP A 112 -6.08 -17.09 -13.45
C ASP A 112 -5.60 -17.62 -12.09
N LEU A 113 -4.43 -18.27 -12.04
CA LEU A 113 -3.89 -18.84 -10.81
C LEU A 113 -3.09 -17.81 -10.01
N CYS A 114 -3.26 -17.83 -8.69
CA CYS A 114 -2.40 -17.08 -7.77
C CYS A 114 -0.97 -17.61 -7.84
N PHE A 115 0.01 -16.73 -8.06
CA PHE A 115 1.41 -17.10 -8.14
C PHE A 115 1.90 -17.92 -6.95
N TYR A 116 1.40 -17.64 -5.74
CA TYR A 116 1.86 -18.31 -4.53
C TYR A 116 1.10 -19.58 -4.18
N CYS A 117 -0.24 -19.52 -4.11
CA CYS A 117 -1.04 -20.64 -3.61
C CYS A 117 -1.59 -21.54 -4.71
N LEU A 118 -1.48 -21.12 -5.98
CA LEU A 118 -1.93 -21.85 -7.16
C LEU A 118 -3.44 -22.17 -7.21
N ASN A 119 -4.23 -21.45 -6.42
CA ASN A 119 -5.69 -21.46 -6.55
C ASN A 119 -6.12 -20.43 -7.60
N GLU A 120 -7.22 -20.73 -8.28
CA GLU A 120 -7.89 -19.78 -9.17
C GLU A 120 -8.30 -18.51 -8.42
N MET A 121 -8.28 -17.40 -9.14
CA MET A 121 -8.68 -16.07 -8.67
C MET A 121 -9.74 -15.51 -9.61
N THR A 122 -10.76 -14.88 -9.05
CA THR A 122 -11.60 -13.98 -9.83
C THR A 122 -10.86 -12.68 -10.12
N ARG A 123 -11.38 -11.87 -11.05
CA ARG A 123 -10.77 -10.59 -11.42
C ARG A 123 -10.68 -9.62 -10.24
N GLU A 124 -11.62 -9.70 -9.31
CA GLU A 124 -11.73 -8.86 -8.13
C GLU A 124 -10.71 -9.26 -7.05
N GLU A 125 -10.30 -10.52 -7.04
CA GLU A 125 -9.31 -11.06 -6.10
C GLU A 125 -7.86 -10.83 -6.55
N MET A 126 -7.67 -10.56 -7.85
CA MET A 126 -6.36 -10.33 -8.46
C MET A 126 -5.71 -9.03 -7.98
N THR A 127 -4.65 -9.17 -7.20
CA THR A 127 -3.72 -8.08 -6.89
C THR A 127 -2.42 -8.27 -7.66
N ARG A 128 -1.69 -7.17 -7.86
CA ARG A 128 -0.35 -7.18 -8.46
C ARG A 128 0.66 -7.23 -7.32
N GLU A 129 1.55 -8.20 -7.35
CA GLU A 129 2.67 -8.28 -6.43
C GLU A 129 3.99 -8.06 -7.16
N HIS A 130 4.87 -7.27 -6.57
CA HIS A 130 6.23 -7.07 -7.06
C HIS A 130 7.12 -8.22 -6.62
N LEU A 131 7.85 -8.87 -7.53
CA LEU A 131 8.84 -9.88 -7.16
C LEU A 131 10.03 -9.22 -6.45
N LEU A 132 10.65 -8.23 -7.10
CA LEU A 132 11.58 -7.29 -6.45
C LEU A 132 10.79 -6.11 -5.91
N ALA A 133 10.85 -5.88 -4.59
CA ALA A 133 10.10 -4.79 -3.96
C ALA A 133 10.58 -3.42 -4.46
N SER A 134 9.66 -2.45 -4.54
CA SER A 134 9.97 -1.10 -5.05
C SER A 134 11.06 -0.39 -4.22
N HIS A 135 11.04 -0.55 -2.90
CA HIS A 135 12.04 0.03 -2.00
C HIS A 135 13.44 -0.58 -2.14
N THR A 136 13.57 -1.75 -2.80
CA THR A 136 14.85 -2.38 -3.15
C THR A 136 15.17 -2.28 -4.64
N GLY A 137 14.52 -1.36 -5.36
CA GLY A 137 14.79 -1.08 -6.79
C GLY A 137 13.85 -1.79 -7.77
N GLY A 138 12.76 -2.38 -7.29
CA GLY A 138 11.73 -3.00 -8.13
C GLY A 138 10.95 -2.00 -8.98
N SER A 139 10.70 -2.35 -10.24
CA SER A 139 9.90 -1.53 -11.16
C SER A 139 8.44 -2.00 -11.25
N ASP A 140 7.54 -1.11 -11.70
CA ASP A 140 6.13 -1.43 -12.01
C ASP A 140 5.94 -2.12 -13.38
N ARG A 141 7.03 -2.56 -14.02
CA ARG A 141 6.95 -3.24 -15.31
C ARG A 141 6.42 -4.67 -15.13
N ASN A 142 5.74 -5.18 -16.15
CA ASN A 142 5.07 -6.48 -16.07
C ASN A 142 6.05 -7.63 -15.78
N GLU A 143 7.33 -7.52 -16.17
CA GLU A 143 8.36 -8.53 -15.91
C GLU A 143 8.66 -8.70 -14.42
N ASN A 144 8.42 -7.66 -13.60
CA ASN A 144 8.60 -7.69 -12.16
C ASN A 144 7.29 -7.92 -11.39
N LEU A 145 6.15 -8.04 -12.09
CA LEU A 145 4.84 -8.19 -11.47
C LEU A 145 4.28 -9.59 -11.70
N VAL A 146 3.58 -10.10 -10.69
CA VAL A 146 2.79 -11.34 -10.76
C VAL A 146 1.40 -11.12 -10.20
N LEU A 147 0.44 -11.98 -10.56
CA LEU A 147 -0.90 -11.98 -9.95
C LEU A 147 -0.93 -12.80 -8.66
N ALA A 148 -1.53 -12.24 -7.61
CA ALA A 148 -1.70 -12.92 -6.34
C ALA A 148 -2.97 -12.45 -5.61
N HIS A 149 -3.52 -13.31 -4.74
CA HIS A 149 -4.52 -12.89 -3.78
C HIS A 149 -3.96 -11.82 -2.84
N ALA A 150 -4.81 -10.89 -2.40
CA ALA A 150 -4.43 -9.87 -1.41
C ALA A 150 -3.79 -10.47 -0.14
N ARG A 151 -4.32 -11.59 0.37
CA ARG A 151 -3.77 -12.27 1.55
C ARG A 151 -2.37 -12.84 1.32
N CYS A 152 -2.14 -13.46 0.16
CA CYS A 152 -0.85 -14.07 -0.19
C CYS A 152 0.19 -12.98 -0.41
N ASN A 153 -0.20 -11.92 -1.12
CA ASN A 153 0.60 -10.74 -1.37
C ASN A 153 1.07 -10.10 -0.05
N LYS A 154 0.15 -9.84 0.89
CA LYS A 154 0.49 -9.27 2.20
C LYS A 154 1.48 -10.14 2.98
N ALA A 155 1.34 -11.47 2.94
CA ALA A 155 2.20 -12.39 3.67
C ALA A 155 3.66 -12.39 3.18
N VAL A 156 3.90 -12.05 1.91
CA VAL A 156 5.21 -12.16 1.26
C VAL A 156 5.82 -10.82 0.86
N GLY A 157 5.11 -9.70 1.00
CA GLY A 157 5.55 -8.40 0.50
C GLY A 157 6.89 -7.89 1.05
N HIS A 158 7.31 -8.37 2.22
CA HIS A 158 8.59 -8.03 2.86
C HIS A 158 9.73 -8.99 2.50
N LEU A 159 9.44 -10.08 1.79
CA LEU A 159 10.41 -11.13 1.47
C LEU A 159 11.25 -10.76 0.24
N SER A 160 12.45 -11.30 0.16
CA SER A 160 13.28 -11.26 -1.04
C SER A 160 12.68 -12.08 -2.19
N ILE A 161 13.17 -11.86 -3.42
CA ILE A 161 12.75 -12.63 -4.60
C ILE A 161 12.89 -14.14 -4.34
N ALA A 162 14.05 -14.56 -3.82
CA ALA A 162 14.34 -15.97 -3.59
C ALA A 162 13.37 -16.59 -2.57
N GLU A 163 13.01 -15.87 -1.51
CA GLU A 163 12.03 -16.33 -0.53
C GLU A 163 10.62 -16.41 -1.10
N LYS A 164 10.21 -15.43 -1.92
CA LYS A 164 8.92 -15.47 -2.65
C LYS A 164 8.82 -16.70 -3.55
N VAL A 165 9.89 -17.01 -4.30
CA VAL A 165 9.97 -18.20 -5.15
C VAL A 165 9.86 -19.48 -4.30
N ARG A 166 10.59 -19.56 -3.18
CA ARG A 166 10.51 -20.73 -2.28
C ARG A 166 9.10 -20.93 -1.68
N VAL A 167 8.38 -19.85 -1.37
CA VAL A 167 6.98 -19.95 -0.92
C VAL A 167 6.11 -20.60 -1.99
N ARG A 168 6.24 -20.16 -3.24
CA ARG A 168 5.54 -20.77 -4.38
C ARG A 168 5.91 -22.25 -4.55
N GLU A 169 7.19 -22.56 -4.56
CA GLU A 169 7.69 -23.94 -4.74
C GLU A 169 7.19 -24.87 -3.63
N ARG A 170 7.19 -24.41 -2.38
CA ARG A 170 6.66 -25.17 -1.25
C ARG A 170 5.17 -25.49 -1.44
N ASN A 171 4.39 -24.52 -1.89
CA ASN A 171 2.95 -24.72 -2.15
C ASN A 171 2.71 -25.65 -3.33
N LEU A 172 3.49 -25.52 -4.41
CA LEU A 172 3.44 -26.43 -5.55
C LEU A 172 3.77 -27.86 -5.11
N ALA A 173 4.89 -28.07 -4.42
CA ALA A 173 5.30 -29.38 -3.93
C ALA A 173 4.23 -29.99 -3.02
N ARG A 174 3.65 -29.21 -2.10
CA ARG A 174 2.53 -29.67 -1.25
C ARG A 174 1.35 -30.14 -2.11
N ILE A 175 0.97 -29.40 -3.13
CA ILE A 175 -0.13 -29.77 -4.02
C ILE A 175 0.20 -31.05 -4.79
N LEU A 176 1.38 -31.13 -5.42
CA LEU A 176 1.80 -32.30 -6.20
C LEU A 176 1.86 -33.58 -5.37
N LEU A 177 2.24 -33.49 -4.09
CA LEU A 177 2.33 -34.63 -3.17
C LEU A 177 0.98 -35.08 -2.60
N THR A 178 -0.06 -34.22 -2.65
CA THR A 178 -1.35 -34.48 -1.98
C THR A 178 -2.53 -34.57 -2.93
N ALA A 179 -2.42 -34.06 -4.15
CA ALA A 179 -3.48 -34.09 -5.14
C ALA A 179 -3.44 -35.37 -5.98
N GLY A 180 -4.60 -35.78 -6.50
CA GLY A 180 -4.70 -36.90 -7.44
C GLY A 180 -4.04 -36.58 -8.80
N PRO A 181 -3.70 -37.62 -9.58
CA PRO A 181 -2.95 -37.48 -10.83
C PRO A 181 -3.63 -36.57 -11.86
N ASP A 182 -4.96 -36.65 -11.99
CA ASP A 182 -5.72 -35.81 -12.93
C ASP A 182 -5.68 -34.33 -12.58
N PHE A 183 -5.68 -34.00 -11.29
CA PHE A 183 -5.55 -32.62 -10.82
C PHE A 183 -4.14 -32.11 -11.09
N THR A 184 -3.14 -32.91 -10.73
CA THR A 184 -1.73 -32.60 -10.96
C THR A 184 -1.44 -32.33 -12.44
N HIS A 185 -1.92 -33.19 -13.34
CA HIS A 185 -1.72 -33.00 -14.78
C HIS A 185 -2.34 -31.69 -15.28
N ARG A 186 -3.59 -31.39 -14.90
CA ARG A 186 -4.26 -30.13 -15.27
C ARG A 186 -3.52 -28.91 -14.75
N LEU A 187 -3.07 -28.95 -13.50
CA LEU A 187 -2.32 -27.84 -12.90
C LEU A 187 -0.98 -27.60 -13.62
N LEU A 188 -0.21 -28.66 -13.88
CA LEU A 188 1.07 -28.54 -14.59
C LEU A 188 0.88 -27.99 -16.00
N GLN A 189 -0.20 -28.40 -16.69
CA GLN A 189 -0.58 -27.86 -17.98
C GLN A 189 -0.94 -26.36 -17.90
N GLN A 190 -1.75 -25.94 -16.93
CA GLN A 190 -2.08 -24.52 -16.71
C GLN A 190 -0.84 -23.68 -16.39
N LEU A 191 0.10 -24.23 -15.63
CA LEU A 191 1.37 -23.58 -15.31
C LEU A 191 2.38 -23.60 -16.45
N LYS A 192 2.08 -24.28 -17.57
CA LYS A 192 2.98 -24.49 -18.71
C LYS A 192 4.31 -25.13 -18.29
N ILE A 193 4.28 -25.95 -17.24
CA ILE A 193 5.41 -26.76 -16.78
C ILE A 193 5.22 -28.12 -17.43
N MET A 194 5.54 -28.22 -18.72
CA MET A 194 5.58 -29.51 -19.39
C MET A 194 6.84 -30.27 -18.97
N PRO A 195 6.76 -31.61 -18.81
CA PRO A 195 7.97 -32.40 -18.64
C PRO A 195 8.87 -32.16 -19.85
N VAL A 196 10.13 -31.82 -19.58
CA VAL A 196 11.16 -31.83 -20.61
C VAL A 196 11.38 -33.31 -20.94
N GLU A 197 11.09 -33.71 -22.18
CA GLU A 197 11.49 -35.03 -22.65
C GLU A 197 13.02 -35.09 -22.59
N ASN A 198 13.56 -36.00 -21.79
CA ASN A 198 14.99 -36.27 -21.70
C ASN A 198 15.47 -37.05 -22.92
#